data_AF-A0A6G8DC95-F1
#
_entry.id   AF-A0A6G8DC95-F1
#
_cell.length_a   1.000
_cell.length_b   1.000
_cell.length_c   1.000
_cell.angle_alpha   90.00
_cell.angle_beta   90.00
_cell.angle_gamma   90.00
#
_symmetry.space_group_name_H-M   'P 1'
#
loop_
_entity.id
_entity.type
_entity.pdbx_description
1 polymer ?
#
loop_
_entity_poly.entity_id
_entity_poly.type
_entity_poly.pdbx_seq_one_letter_code
_entity_poly.pdbx_strand_id
1 'polypeptide(L)'
;MEDTDELLKTMGSLIRRASALSTDLANFICAESIPLGEVIDDWLHCRSSDNVNITHQETEQLIRQRQAATRVKAERRFACQELGVLTDWQTLEAKALTLSINIIMEKAPRLKKRKMEFAPE
;
A
#
# COMPACT_ATOMS: atom_id res chain seq x y z
N MET A 1 -15.86 -8.99 -4.74
CA MET A 1 -15.64 -8.65 -3.31
C MET A 1 -14.83 -9.73 -2.60
N GLU A 2 -14.83 -10.96 -3.11
CA GLU A 2 -14.00 -12.08 -2.61
C GLU A 2 -12.48 -11.79 -2.62
N ASP A 3 -11.96 -11.07 -3.62
CA ASP A 3 -10.53 -10.76 -3.72
C ASP A 3 -9.98 -9.93 -2.55
N THR A 4 -10.80 -9.02 -2.00
CA THR A 4 -10.36 -8.15 -0.89
C THR A 4 -10.35 -8.91 0.43
N ASP A 5 -11.35 -9.76 0.67
CA ASP A 5 -11.42 -10.58 1.87
C ASP A 5 -10.31 -11.65 1.90
N GLU A 6 -9.99 -12.24 0.75
CA GLU A 6 -8.86 -13.18 0.62
C GLU A 6 -7.53 -12.48 0.85
N LEU A 7 -7.35 -11.27 0.31
CA LEU A 7 -6.17 -10.45 0.54
C LEU A 7 -5.98 -10.13 2.03
N LEU A 8 -7.04 -9.66 2.70
CA LEU A 8 -7.00 -9.36 4.14
C LEU A 8 -6.72 -10.60 5.00
N LYS A 9 -7.32 -11.75 4.66
CA LYS A 9 -7.03 -13.03 5.33
C LYS A 9 -5.56 -13.42 5.17
N THR A 10 -5.01 -13.26 3.96
CA THR A 10 -3.62 -13.61 3.67
C THR A 10 -2.65 -12.69 4.43
N MET A 11 -2.90 -11.39 4.43
CA MET A 11 -2.12 -10.42 5.23
C MET A 11 -2.20 -10.75 6.72
N GLY A 12 -3.38 -11.04 7.26
CA GLY A 12 -3.54 -11.47 8.65
C GLY A 12 -2.82 -12.80 8.98
N SER A 13 -2.70 -13.70 8.01
CA SER A 13 -1.90 -14.93 8.16
C SER A 13 -0.41 -14.63 8.23
N LEU A 14 0.09 -13.70 7.39
CA LEU A 14 1.49 -13.29 7.42
C LEU A 14 1.89 -12.61 8.72
N ILE A 15 1.04 -11.76 9.30
CA ILE A 15 1.31 -11.17 10.62
C ILE A 15 1.39 -12.25 11.69
N ARG A 16 0.49 -13.25 11.68
CA ARG A 16 0.57 -14.38 12.62
C ARG A 16 1.85 -15.19 12.44
N ARG A 17 2.26 -15.45 11.18
CA ARG A 17 3.55 -16.11 10.88
C ARG A 17 4.73 -15.28 11.36
N ALA A 18 4.71 -13.97 11.15
CA ALA A 18 5.73 -13.05 11.62
C ALA A 18 5.83 -13.09 13.15
N SER A 19 4.70 -12.96 13.86
CA SER A 19 4.65 -13.01 15.32
C SER A 19 5.14 -14.36 15.88
N ALA A 20 4.87 -15.46 15.18
CA ALA A 20 5.34 -16.78 15.57
C ALA A 20 6.85 -16.97 15.37
N LEU A 21 7.44 -16.32 14.36
CA LEU A 21 8.89 -16.31 14.15
C LEU A 21 9.59 -15.35 15.11
N SER A 22 9.07 -14.14 15.24
CA SER A 22 9.65 -13.06 16.02
C SER A 22 8.62 -11.96 16.25
N THR A 23 8.33 -11.66 17.51
CA THR A 23 7.52 -10.49 17.88
C THR A 23 8.12 -9.20 17.33
N ASP A 24 9.45 -9.15 17.21
CA ASP A 24 10.16 -8.00 16.68
C ASP A 24 9.93 -7.81 15.17
N LEU A 25 9.82 -8.90 14.41
CA LEU A 25 9.46 -8.86 13.00
C LEU A 25 8.02 -8.37 12.80
N ALA A 26 7.08 -8.85 13.60
CA ALA A 26 5.69 -8.40 13.51
C ALA A 26 5.56 -6.91 13.83
N ASN A 27 6.23 -6.44 14.89
CA ASN A 27 6.28 -5.03 15.24
C ASN A 27 6.93 -4.19 14.14
N PHE A 28 8.01 -4.68 13.54
CA PHE A 28 8.68 -4.03 12.43
C PHE A 28 7.77 -3.90 11.21
N ILE A 29 7.09 -4.98 10.83
CA ILE A 29 6.12 -4.97 9.72
C ILE A 29 5.03 -3.92 9.98
N CYS A 30 4.44 -3.89 11.17
CA CYS A 30 3.40 -2.92 11.51
C CYS A 30 3.92 -1.47 11.49
N ALA A 31 5.15 -1.23 11.97
CA ALA A 31 5.73 0.11 12.07
C ALA A 31 6.22 0.66 10.72
N GLU A 32 6.71 -0.22 9.85
CA GLU A 32 7.27 0.17 8.54
C GLU A 32 6.27 -0.02 7.40
N SER A 33 5.04 -0.45 7.70
CA SER A 33 3.98 -0.56 6.71
C SER A 33 3.56 0.80 6.19
N ILE A 34 3.33 0.87 4.88
CA ILE A 34 3.10 2.14 4.20
C ILE A 34 1.63 2.56 4.37
N PRO A 35 1.35 3.73 4.99
CA PRO A 35 -0.02 4.22 5.11
C PRO A 35 -0.58 4.62 3.74
N LEU A 36 -1.85 4.28 3.48
CA LEU A 36 -2.53 4.65 2.23
C LEU A 36 -2.48 6.16 1.96
N GLY A 37 -2.64 6.99 3.01
CA GLY A 37 -2.58 8.44 2.89
C GLY A 37 -1.25 8.95 2.35
N GLU A 38 -0.14 8.34 2.75
CA GLU A 38 1.18 8.74 2.26
C GLU A 38 1.40 8.38 0.80
N VAL A 39 0.86 7.24 0.33
CA VAL A 39 0.92 6.88 -1.09
C VAL A 39 0.04 7.82 -1.93
N ILE A 40 -1.12 8.22 -1.41
CA ILE A 40 -1.98 9.21 -2.08
C ILE A 40 -1.29 10.57 -2.15
N ASP A 41 -0.64 11.01 -1.06
CA ASP A 41 0.09 12.29 -1.03
C ASP A 41 1.25 12.28 -2.02
N ASP A 42 2.08 11.22 -2.05
CA ASP A 42 3.15 11.06 -3.05
C ASP A 42 2.59 11.15 -4.47
N TRP A 43 1.48 10.45 -4.71
CA TRP A 43 0.81 10.42 -6.00
C TRP A 43 0.27 11.80 -6.42
N LEU A 44 -0.34 12.54 -5.49
CA LEU A 44 -0.80 13.92 -5.73
C LEU A 44 0.36 14.88 -5.97
N HIS A 45 1.48 14.69 -5.27
CA HIS A 45 2.68 15.50 -5.47
C HIS A 45 3.30 15.27 -6.86
N CYS A 46 3.31 14.03 -7.35
CA CYS A 46 3.74 13.72 -8.72
C CYS A 46 2.82 14.31 -9.81
N ARG A 47 1.58 14.66 -9.48
CA ARG A 47 0.59 15.24 -10.40
C ARG A 47 0.66 16.75 -10.59
N SER A 48 1.58 17.46 -9.94
CA SER A 48 1.71 18.93 -10.08
C SER A 48 2.12 19.41 -11.49
N SER A 49 2.29 18.52 -12.46
CA SER A 49 2.30 18.85 -13.88
C SER A 49 0.95 18.45 -14.51
N ASP A 50 0.23 19.44 -15.03
CA ASP A 50 -1.22 19.44 -15.33
C ASP A 50 -1.79 18.39 -16.29
N ASN A 51 -1.09 17.30 -16.63
CA ASN A 51 -1.61 16.30 -17.58
C ASN A 51 -1.17 14.84 -17.36
N VAL A 52 -0.49 14.50 -16.25
CA VAL A 52 -0.03 13.11 -16.08
C VAL A 52 -1.10 12.28 -15.39
N ASN A 53 -1.80 11.46 -16.17
CA ASN A 53 -2.52 10.32 -15.63
C ASN A 53 -1.51 9.30 -15.12
N ILE A 54 -1.15 9.42 -13.84
CA ILE A 54 -0.32 8.42 -13.18
C ILE A 54 -0.99 7.06 -13.32
N THR A 55 -0.28 6.15 -13.97
CA THR A 55 -0.68 4.81 -14.31
C THR A 55 -0.53 3.86 -13.12
N HIS A 56 -1.20 2.71 -13.19
CA HIS A 56 -1.06 1.62 -12.21
C HIS A 56 0.42 1.23 -11.97
N GLN A 57 1.22 1.25 -13.03
CA GLN A 57 2.64 0.90 -13.00
C GLN A 57 3.47 1.90 -12.21
N GLU A 58 3.16 3.20 -12.32
CA GLU A 58 3.87 4.24 -11.58
C GLU A 58 3.53 4.20 -10.08
N THR A 59 2.28 3.95 -9.72
CA THR A 59 1.86 3.73 -8.32
C THR A 59 2.60 2.54 -7.71
N GLU A 60 2.68 1.42 -8.44
CA GLU A 60 3.41 0.24 -7.97
C GLU A 60 4.91 0.52 -7.82
N GLN A 61 5.49 1.31 -8.72
CA GLN A 61 6.90 1.71 -8.64
C GLN A 61 7.18 2.59 -7.41
N LEU A 62 6.32 3.54 -7.09
CA LEU A 62 6.44 4.38 -5.88
C LEU A 62 6.39 3.53 -4.60
N ILE A 63 5.46 2.57 -4.54
CA ILE A 63 5.36 1.66 -3.40
C ILE A 63 6.64 0.82 -3.26
N ARG A 64 7.15 0.26 -4.37
CA ARG A 64 8.38 -0.53 -4.37
C ARG A 64 9.60 0.28 -3.92
N GLN A 65 9.69 1.56 -4.28
CA GLN A 65 10.77 2.43 -3.82
C GLN A 65 10.79 2.59 -2.30
N ARG A 66 9.62 2.82 -1.69
CA ARG A 66 9.49 2.88 -0.23
C ARG A 66 9.85 1.54 0.43
N GLN A 67 9.37 0.45 -0.14
CA GLN A 67 9.67 -0.90 0.34
C GLN A 67 11.15 -1.24 0.26
N ALA A 68 11.89 -0.72 -0.71
CA ALA A 68 13.34 -0.90 -0.81
C ALA A 68 14.07 -0.29 0.39
N ALA A 69 13.65 0.91 0.86
CA ALA A 69 14.21 1.52 2.06
C ALA A 69 13.92 0.68 3.31
N THR A 70 12.69 0.18 3.46
CA THR A 70 12.31 -0.77 4.53
C THR A 70 13.14 -2.04 4.47
N ARG A 71 13.41 -2.56 3.27
CA ARG A 71 14.19 -3.78 3.07
C ARG A 71 15.64 -3.62 3.53
N VAL A 72 16.28 -2.49 3.22
CA VAL A 72 17.64 -2.20 3.68
C VAL A 72 17.72 -2.16 5.21
N LYS A 73 16.69 -1.63 5.90
CA LYS A 73 16.61 -1.66 7.37
C LYS A 73 16.46 -3.09 7.88
N ALA A 74 15.62 -3.90 7.24
CA ALA A 74 15.32 -5.27 7.64
C ALA A 74 16.52 -6.21 7.48
N GLU A 75 17.28 -6.09 6.38
CA GLU A 75 18.45 -6.94 6.08
C GLU A 75 19.54 -6.84 7.14
N ARG A 76 19.59 -5.73 7.90
CA ARG A 76 20.55 -5.54 9.00
C ARG A 76 20.07 -6.12 10.33
N ARG A 77 18.79 -6.50 10.44
CA ARG A 77 18.12 -6.83 11.70
C ARG A 77 17.60 -8.26 11.76
N PHE A 78 17.20 -8.83 10.63
CA PHE A 78 16.45 -10.09 10.58
C PHE A 78 17.17 -11.18 9.81
N ALA A 79 16.89 -12.43 10.18
CA ALA A 79 17.42 -13.61 9.50
C ALA A 79 16.72 -13.87 8.16
N CYS A 80 17.32 -14.70 7.30
CA CYS A 80 16.78 -15.00 5.96
C CYS A 80 15.32 -15.46 5.95
N GLN A 81 14.89 -16.24 6.94
CA GLN A 81 13.49 -16.72 7.02
C GLN A 81 12.51 -15.58 7.33
N GLU A 82 12.90 -14.66 8.21
CA GLU A 82 12.12 -13.47 8.56
C GLU A 82 12.04 -12.48 7.38
N LEU A 83 13.14 -12.32 6.64
CA LEU A 83 13.18 -11.54 5.39
C LEU A 83 12.28 -12.15 4.31
N GLY A 84 12.11 -13.46 4.29
CA GLY A 84 11.12 -14.14 3.45
C GLY A 84 9.70 -13.69 3.76
N VAL A 85 9.32 -13.68 5.04
CA VAL A 85 7.99 -13.20 5.47
C VAL A 85 7.79 -11.72 5.19
N LEU A 86 8.81 -10.88 5.36
CA LEU A 86 8.74 -9.47 4.97
C LEU A 86 8.54 -9.30 3.45
N THR A 87 9.17 -10.15 2.63
CA THR A 87 9.01 -10.10 1.17
C THR A 87 7.58 -10.46 0.75
N ASP A 88 7.00 -11.50 1.37
CA ASP A 88 5.60 -11.87 1.17
C ASP A 88 4.67 -10.71 1.57
N TRP A 89 4.96 -10.06 2.71
CA TRP A 89 4.19 -8.92 3.20
C TRP A 89 4.24 -7.74 2.22
N GLN A 90 5.43 -7.30 1.82
CA GLN A 90 5.64 -6.19 0.89
C GLN A 90 4.92 -6.44 -0.45
N THR A 91 4.91 -7.68 -0.92
CA THR A 91 4.18 -8.05 -2.15
C THR A 91 2.67 -7.86 -2.00
N LEU A 92 2.08 -8.26 -0.87
CA LEU A 92 0.65 -8.08 -0.63
C LEU A 92 0.29 -6.62 -0.34
N GLU A 93 1.14 -5.90 0.38
CA GLU A 93 0.99 -4.48 0.65
C GLU A 93 0.95 -3.67 -0.64
N ALA A 94 1.85 -3.94 -1.60
CA ALA A 94 1.85 -3.27 -2.89
C ALA A 94 0.55 -3.51 -3.67
N LYS A 95 0.05 -4.76 -3.68
CA LYS A 95 -1.25 -5.09 -4.29
C LYS A 95 -2.40 -4.37 -3.60
N ALA A 96 -2.44 -4.36 -2.27
CA ALA A 96 -3.49 -3.73 -1.49
C ALA A 96 -3.56 -2.22 -1.71
N LEU A 97 -2.42 -1.54 -1.67
CA LEU A 97 -2.32 -0.10 -1.87
C LEU A 97 -2.69 0.28 -3.30
N THR A 98 -2.23 -0.49 -4.29
CA THR A 98 -2.55 -0.21 -5.69
C THR A 98 -4.04 -0.40 -5.96
N LEU A 99 -4.67 -1.48 -5.46
CA LEU A 99 -6.12 -1.67 -5.54
C LEU A 99 -6.89 -0.52 -4.86
N SER A 100 -6.45 -0.09 -3.69
CA SER A 100 -7.09 0.99 -2.93
C SER A 100 -7.05 2.32 -3.70
N ILE A 101 -5.91 2.64 -4.28
CA ILE A 101 -5.73 3.86 -5.10
C ILE A 101 -6.61 3.80 -6.35
N ASN A 102 -6.65 2.67 -7.05
CA ASN A 102 -7.52 2.51 -8.22
C ASN A 102 -9.00 2.73 -7.88
N ILE A 103 -9.48 2.16 -6.76
CA ILE A 103 -10.86 2.35 -6.30
C ILE A 103 -11.14 3.83 -5.99
N ILE A 104 -10.22 4.52 -5.32
CA ILE A 104 -10.35 5.95 -5.03
C ILE A 104 -10.41 6.76 -6.33
N MET A 105 -9.57 6.43 -7.30
CA MET A 105 -9.52 7.10 -8.60
C MET A 105 -10.78 6.89 -9.43
N GLU A 106 -11.33 5.67 -9.49
CA GLU A 106 -12.59 5.40 -10.21
C GLU A 106 -13.79 6.09 -9.57
N LYS A 107 -13.78 6.26 -8.25
CA LYS A 107 -14.85 6.94 -7.50
C LYS A 107 -14.70 8.46 -7.47
N ALA A 108 -13.49 9.00 -7.61
CA ALA A 108 -13.23 10.45 -7.61
C ALA A 108 -14.05 11.26 -8.66
N PRO A 109 -14.19 10.85 -9.94
CA PRO A 109 -15.03 11.57 -10.89
C PRO A 109 -16.53 11.49 -10.56
N ARG A 110 -17.00 10.45 -9.87
CA ARG A 110 -18.40 10.34 -9.40
C ARG A 110 -18.69 11.24 -8.20
N LEU A 111 -17.70 11.47 -7.34
CA LEU A 111 -17.80 12.40 -6.21
C LEU A 111 -17.83 13.86 -6.65
N LYS A 112 -17.15 14.22 -7.76
CA LYS A 112 -17.24 15.56 -8.34
C LYS A 112 -18.63 15.86 -8.93
N LYS A 113 -19.27 14.89 -9.62
CA LYS A 113 -20.62 15.07 -10.18
C LYS A 113 -21.69 15.29 -9.11
N ARG A 114 -21.67 14.52 -8.01
CA ARG A 114 -22.63 14.69 -6.91
C ARG A 114 -22.48 16.02 -6.16
N LYS A 115 -21.30 16.64 -6.12
CA LYS A 115 -21.14 17.96 -5.49
C LYS A 115 -21.72 19.12 -6.32
N MET A 116 -21.87 18.95 -7.64
CA MET A 116 -22.50 19.97 -8.50
C MET A 116 -24.04 19.89 -8.49
N GLU A 117 -24.63 18.73 -8.19
CA GLU A 117 -26.10 18.57 -8.09
C GLU A 117 -26.71 19.09 -6.78
N PHE A 118 -25.89 19.40 -5.77
CA PHE A 118 -26.35 19.84 -4.44
C PHE A 118 -25.83 21.22 -4.02
N ALA A 119 -25.34 22.04 -4.97
CA ALA A 119 -25.14 23.46 -4.70
C ALA A 119 -26.48 24.17 -4.89
N PRO A 120 -27.13 24.70 -3.83
CA PRO A 120 -28.29 25.56 -4.01
C PRO A 120 -27.81 26.88 -4.63
N GLU A 121 -28.54 27.34 -5.66
CA GLU A 121 -28.42 28.69 -6.24
C GLU A 121 -28.62 29.79 -5.19
#